data_AF-A0A090RZF4-F1
#
_entry.id   AF-A0A090RZF4-F1
#
_cell.length_a   1.000
_cell.length_b   1.000
_cell.length_c   1.000
_cell.angle_alpha   90.00
_cell.angle_beta   90.00
_cell.angle_gamma   90.00
#
_symmetry.space_group_name_H-M   'P 1'
#
loop_
_entity.id
_entity.type
_entity.pdbx_description
1 polymer ?
#
loop_
_entity_poly.entity_id
_entity_poly.type
_entity_poly.pdbx_seq_one_letter_code
_entity_poly.pdbx_strand_id
1 'polypeptide(L)'
;MANSITANNTDSSPIQPTMEQIAKFQARRRWAKVAWVYSSLLLVATVMLGTFVVAFLASLKDDPLEQPFKFSFAQVQPSNWSAAYDLGKQGNNAPMFGGFAPGADINFTVTYAVEAGEELVTPKVEVPRRRPGTGMAAAIVTDFAADYALVSEPVLVSSNQDVTYIEKRGRREVEKQGHSQTWSFSIRYDGAGPEIATLPLTVEAPRGQVLIDSTLAPSKMERRGRVAAWDNAAPGFIGYVFKSYVRVYTESVSLDTGKSLFMSWTINSFFIAIGKVLLTLFFACTAGYALARLKFTGARAVFAFMLFSMMIPGQVTFISNYLIYKDIGLLNTPWAVITAVVASGQVLIMKQFFENIPKELEEAAIVDGASQL
;
A
#
# COMPACT_ATOMS: atom_id res chain seq x y z
N MET A 1 -30.21 45.97 82.83
CA MET A 1 -30.41 46.98 81.78
C MET A 1 -30.51 46.25 80.45
N ALA A 2 -31.59 46.49 79.71
CA ALA A 2 -32.03 45.70 78.57
C ALA A 2 -31.11 45.84 77.34
N ASN A 3 -30.87 44.71 76.66
CA ASN A 3 -30.19 44.63 75.36
C ASN A 3 -31.11 45.15 74.25
N SER A 4 -30.62 46.09 73.46
CA SER A 4 -31.20 46.49 72.17
C SER A 4 -30.71 45.54 71.07
N ILE A 5 -31.65 44.94 70.35
CA ILE A 5 -31.40 44.10 69.17
C ILE A 5 -31.32 45.03 67.96
N THR A 6 -30.15 45.11 67.32
CA THR A 6 -29.98 45.75 66.01
C THR A 6 -30.21 44.71 64.90
N ALA A 7 -31.23 44.95 64.09
CA ALA A 7 -31.49 44.23 62.85
C ALA A 7 -30.46 44.65 61.80
N ASN A 8 -29.76 43.68 61.18
CA ASN A 8 -28.91 43.91 60.02
C ASN A 8 -29.60 43.33 58.78
N ASN A 9 -30.03 44.25 57.89
CA ASN A 9 -30.45 43.96 56.52
C ASN A 9 -29.31 43.28 55.76
N THR A 10 -29.59 42.12 55.14
CA THR A 10 -28.75 41.55 54.09
C THR A 10 -29.51 41.64 52.77
N ASP A 11 -29.19 42.68 52.01
CA ASP A 11 -29.61 42.84 50.62
C ASP A 11 -28.83 41.84 49.76
N SER A 12 -29.53 40.89 49.12
CA SER A 12 -28.94 39.81 48.33
C SER A 12 -29.37 39.91 46.86
N SER A 13 -28.89 40.96 46.20
CA SER A 13 -28.97 41.05 44.73
C SER A 13 -27.83 40.23 44.10
N PRO A 14 -28.09 39.31 43.15
CA PRO A 14 -27.04 38.49 42.54
C PRO A 14 -26.11 39.36 41.68
N ILE A 15 -24.82 39.32 42.00
CA ILE A 15 -23.75 40.06 41.31
C ILE A 15 -23.75 39.65 39.84
N GLN A 16 -24.08 40.58 38.93
CA GLN A 16 -24.00 40.31 37.50
C GLN A 16 -22.52 40.25 37.05
N PRO A 17 -22.13 39.23 36.28
CA PRO A 17 -20.74 39.07 35.84
C PRO A 17 -20.33 40.24 34.94
N THR A 18 -19.10 40.72 35.12
CA THR A 18 -18.59 41.85 34.33
C THR A 18 -18.39 41.45 32.86
N MET A 19 -18.46 42.41 31.93
CA MET A 19 -18.30 42.15 30.48
C MET A 19 -16.99 41.43 30.15
N GLU A 20 -15.93 41.67 30.93
CA GLU A 20 -14.65 40.98 30.80
C GLU A 20 -14.74 39.49 31.21
N GLN A 21 -15.49 39.16 32.25
CA GLN A 21 -15.73 37.78 32.68
C GLN A 21 -16.55 37.01 31.64
N ILE A 22 -17.57 37.64 31.05
CA ILE A 22 -18.37 37.07 29.97
C ILE A 22 -17.49 36.81 28.74
N ALA A 23 -16.63 37.77 28.35
CA ALA A 23 -15.72 37.62 27.22
C ALA A 23 -14.71 36.47 27.43
N LYS A 24 -14.08 36.37 28.60
CA LYS A 24 -13.18 35.26 28.96
C LYS A 24 -13.89 33.91 28.96
N PHE A 25 -15.13 33.83 29.48
CA PHE A 25 -15.94 32.61 29.47
C PHE A 25 -16.31 32.18 28.04
N GLN A 26 -16.75 33.12 27.21
CA GLN A 26 -17.04 32.84 25.80
C GLN A 26 -15.80 32.43 25.01
N ALA A 27 -14.65 33.06 25.26
CA ALA A 27 -13.38 32.68 24.64
C ALA A 27 -12.97 31.25 25.02
N ARG A 28 -13.04 30.88 26.31
CA ARG A 28 -12.79 29.49 26.77
C ARG A 28 -13.73 28.49 26.10
N ARG A 29 -15.02 28.82 25.94
CA ARG A 29 -15.99 27.97 25.23
C ARG A 29 -15.68 27.84 23.74
N ARG A 30 -15.22 28.91 23.07
CA ARG A 30 -14.79 28.85 21.66
C ARG A 30 -13.58 27.94 21.51
N TRP A 31 -12.56 28.12 22.35
CA TRP A 31 -11.36 27.28 22.33
C TRP A 31 -11.66 25.82 22.67
N ALA A 32 -12.56 25.55 23.63
CA ALA A 32 -13.01 24.20 23.94
C ALA A 32 -13.75 23.55 22.76
N LYS A 33 -14.65 24.29 22.09
CA LYS A 33 -15.35 23.80 20.89
C LYS A 33 -14.39 23.52 19.74
N VAL A 34 -13.44 24.43 19.50
CA VAL A 34 -12.39 24.26 18.49
C VAL A 34 -11.55 23.02 18.81
N ALA A 35 -11.04 22.89 20.03
CA ALA A 35 -10.26 21.72 20.45
C ALA A 35 -11.04 20.40 20.29
N TRP A 36 -12.35 20.41 20.58
CA TRP A 36 -13.21 19.24 20.41
C TRP A 36 -13.44 18.88 18.94
N VAL A 37 -13.65 19.88 18.07
CA VAL A 37 -13.79 19.70 16.61
C VAL A 37 -12.49 19.18 15.99
N TYR A 38 -11.34 19.74 16.36
CA TYR A 38 -10.04 19.28 15.87
C TYR A 38 -9.71 17.86 16.37
N SER A 39 -10.00 17.55 17.64
CA SER A 39 -9.78 16.20 18.18
C SER A 39 -10.67 15.15 17.52
N SER A 40 -11.93 15.49 17.24
CA SER A 40 -12.86 14.58 16.54
C SER A 40 -12.47 14.40 15.06
N LEU A 41 -12.05 15.46 14.37
CA LEU A 41 -11.48 15.35 13.02
C LEU A 41 -10.22 14.48 12.99
N LEU A 42 -9.33 14.65 13.97
CA LEU A 42 -8.09 13.87 14.05
C LEU A 42 -8.39 12.40 14.37
N LEU A 43 -9.37 12.11 15.23
CA LEU A 43 -9.86 10.76 15.49
C LEU A 43 -10.45 10.13 14.23
N VAL A 44 -11.35 10.82 13.53
CA VAL A 44 -11.97 10.32 12.29
C VAL A 44 -10.92 10.11 11.21
N ALA A 45 -9.99 11.05 11.04
CA ALA A 45 -8.88 10.90 10.10
C ALA A 45 -8.01 9.69 10.45
N THR A 46 -7.70 9.47 11.73
CA THR A 46 -6.91 8.32 12.20
C THR A 46 -7.65 7.00 11.97
N VAL A 47 -8.96 6.95 12.25
CA VAL A 47 -9.80 5.78 11.98
C VAL A 47 -9.94 5.49 10.48
N MET A 48 -10.08 6.54 9.66
CA MET A 48 -10.13 6.43 8.20
C MET A 48 -8.77 6.00 7.62
N LEU A 49 -7.66 6.48 8.19
CA LEU A 49 -6.31 5.98 7.91
C LEU A 49 -6.18 4.48 8.24
N GLY A 50 -7.01 3.93 9.12
CA GLY A 50 -7.01 2.52 9.47
C GLY A 50 -7.11 1.61 8.24
N THR A 51 -7.92 1.97 7.24
CA THR A 51 -8.01 1.19 5.98
C THR A 51 -6.70 1.22 5.18
N PHE A 52 -6.06 2.39 5.09
CA PHE A 52 -4.79 2.56 4.39
C PHE A 52 -3.63 1.90 5.13
N VAL A 53 -3.59 2.00 6.46
CA VAL A 53 -2.57 1.36 7.30
C VAL A 53 -2.70 -0.16 7.21
N VAL A 54 -3.91 -0.70 7.30
CA VAL A 54 -4.14 -2.15 7.14
C VAL A 54 -3.77 -2.60 5.73
N ALA A 55 -4.15 -1.85 4.69
CA ALA A 55 -3.79 -2.17 3.31
C ALA A 55 -2.27 -2.10 3.08
N PHE A 56 -1.60 -1.12 3.67
CA PHE A 56 -0.15 -0.99 3.62
C PHE A 56 0.54 -2.15 4.36
N LEU A 57 0.12 -2.49 5.57
CA LEU A 57 0.69 -3.62 6.30
C LEU A 57 0.43 -4.94 5.55
N ALA A 58 -0.75 -5.11 4.96
CA ALA A 58 -1.07 -6.25 4.11
C ALA A 58 -0.18 -6.33 2.85
N SER A 59 0.23 -5.19 2.28
CA SER A 59 1.09 -5.18 1.09
C SER A 59 2.54 -5.62 1.35
N LEU A 60 3.00 -5.50 2.61
CA LEU A 60 4.32 -5.97 3.06
C LEU A 60 4.37 -7.49 3.28
N LYS A 61 3.22 -8.16 3.33
CA LYS A 61 3.13 -9.57 3.68
C LYS A 61 3.39 -10.47 2.46
N ASP A 62 4.12 -11.57 2.66
CA ASP A 62 4.35 -12.56 1.60
C ASP A 62 3.06 -13.26 1.15
N ASP A 63 2.17 -13.59 2.09
CA ASP A 63 0.82 -14.12 1.81
C ASP A 63 -0.26 -13.12 2.25
N PRO A 64 -0.75 -12.26 1.34
CA PRO A 64 -1.80 -11.30 1.67
C PRO A 64 -3.17 -11.95 1.93
N LEU A 65 -3.34 -13.24 1.61
CA LEU A 65 -4.58 -13.99 1.77
C LEU A 65 -4.62 -14.86 3.02
N GLU A 66 -3.56 -14.88 3.85
CA GLU A 66 -3.53 -15.66 5.09
C GLU A 66 -4.66 -15.23 6.05
N GLN A 67 -5.41 -16.22 6.56
CA GLN A 67 -6.52 -16.03 7.51
C GLN A 67 -6.29 -16.79 8.83
N PRO A 68 -6.58 -16.17 9.99
CA PRO A 68 -6.98 -14.77 10.17
C PRO A 68 -5.82 -13.80 9.92
N PHE A 69 -6.13 -12.53 9.61
CA PHE A 69 -5.08 -11.52 9.47
C PHE A 69 -4.36 -11.31 10.79
N LYS A 70 -3.03 -11.48 10.79
CA LYS A 70 -2.15 -11.26 11.93
C LYS A 70 -1.29 -10.04 11.65
N PHE A 71 -1.23 -9.11 12.62
CA PHE A 71 -0.35 -7.94 12.56
C PHE A 71 1.11 -8.29 12.86
N SER A 72 1.36 -9.41 13.54
CA SER A 72 2.70 -9.95 13.74
C SER A 72 3.00 -10.93 12.61
N PHE A 73 3.69 -10.46 11.57
CA PHE A 73 4.21 -11.27 10.47
C PHE A 73 5.69 -10.98 10.28
N ALA A 74 6.37 -11.83 9.52
CA ALA A 74 7.84 -11.84 9.50
C ALA A 74 8.46 -10.51 9.04
N GLN A 75 7.85 -9.85 8.04
CA GLN A 75 8.34 -8.60 7.46
C GLN A 75 8.24 -7.38 8.38
N VAL A 76 7.55 -7.47 9.52
CA VAL A 76 7.52 -6.39 10.53
C VAL A 76 8.42 -6.67 11.73
N GLN A 77 9.10 -7.81 11.78
CA GLN A 77 9.97 -8.19 12.89
C GLN A 77 11.40 -7.66 12.67
N PRO A 78 11.96 -6.87 13.61
CA PRO A 78 13.31 -6.30 13.46
C PRO A 78 14.43 -7.32 13.31
N SER A 79 14.30 -8.51 13.90
CA SER A 79 15.28 -9.61 13.75
C SER A 79 15.41 -10.06 12.29
N ASN A 80 14.29 -10.13 11.57
CA ASN A 80 14.30 -10.46 10.14
C ASN A 80 14.87 -9.32 9.30
N TRP A 81 14.75 -8.06 9.75
CA TRP A 81 15.34 -6.91 9.05
C TRP A 81 16.86 -6.95 9.08
N SER A 82 17.45 -7.20 10.25
CA SER A 82 18.90 -7.37 10.38
C SER A 82 19.39 -8.60 9.64
N ALA A 83 18.67 -9.72 9.74
CA ALA A 83 19.02 -10.93 9.00
C ALA A 83 18.98 -10.70 7.47
N ALA A 84 17.92 -10.06 6.95
CA ALA A 84 17.82 -9.74 5.53
C ALA A 84 18.95 -8.80 5.07
N TYR A 85 19.32 -7.81 5.89
CA TYR A 85 20.44 -6.91 5.63
C TYR A 85 21.78 -7.66 5.54
N ASP A 86 22.07 -8.53 6.51
CA ASP A 86 23.30 -9.31 6.58
C ASP A 86 23.39 -10.35 5.45
N LEU A 87 22.28 -11.02 5.13
CA LEU A 87 22.19 -11.95 4.01
C LEU A 87 22.39 -11.23 2.67
N GLY A 88 21.83 -10.01 2.50
CA GLY A 88 22.07 -9.20 1.31
C GLY A 88 23.54 -8.76 1.17
N LYS A 89 24.22 -8.50 2.29
CA LYS A 89 25.66 -8.23 2.32
C LYS A 89 26.49 -9.46 1.94
N GLN A 90 26.13 -10.64 2.43
CA GLN A 90 26.80 -11.90 2.09
C GLN A 90 26.57 -12.33 0.63
N GLY A 91 25.40 -12.02 0.07
CA GLY A 91 25.01 -12.43 -1.28
C GLY A 91 25.59 -11.60 -2.42
N ASN A 92 25.56 -10.26 -2.33
CA ASN A 92 26.12 -9.38 -3.36
C ASN A 92 26.72 -8.08 -2.79
N ASN A 93 27.11 -8.07 -1.52
CA ASN A 93 27.51 -6.84 -0.82
C ASN A 93 26.46 -5.71 -0.94
N ALA A 94 25.19 -6.07 -1.12
CA ALA A 94 24.07 -5.18 -1.38
C ALA A 94 23.06 -5.32 -0.23
N PRO A 95 23.33 -4.75 0.95
CA PRO A 95 22.54 -5.01 2.14
C PRO A 95 21.08 -4.51 2.04
N MET A 96 20.80 -3.54 1.17
CA MET A 96 19.46 -3.00 0.99
C MET A 96 18.63 -3.80 -0.02
N PHE A 97 19.21 -4.21 -1.14
CA PHE A 97 18.47 -4.81 -2.26
C PHE A 97 18.73 -6.32 -2.46
N GLY A 98 19.74 -6.85 -1.80
CA GLY A 98 20.11 -8.26 -1.90
C GLY A 98 20.69 -8.62 -3.25
N GLY A 99 20.67 -9.92 -3.54
CA GLY A 99 21.22 -10.49 -4.77
C GLY A 99 22.21 -11.61 -4.48
N PHE A 100 22.64 -12.29 -5.54
CA PHE A 100 23.59 -13.39 -5.49
C PHE A 100 24.59 -13.24 -6.64
N ALA A 101 25.86 -13.02 -6.33
CA ALA A 101 26.89 -12.68 -7.31
C ALA A 101 28.22 -13.39 -7.03
N PRO A 102 29.18 -13.39 -7.99
CA PRO A 102 30.49 -14.00 -7.79
C PRO A 102 31.18 -13.55 -6.51
N GLY A 103 31.64 -14.53 -5.72
CA GLY A 103 32.25 -14.30 -4.41
C GLY A 103 31.26 -14.33 -3.22
N ALA A 104 29.96 -14.54 -3.46
CA ALA A 104 28.99 -14.74 -2.40
C ALA A 104 29.27 -16.00 -1.59
N ASP A 105 29.14 -15.88 -0.27
CA ASP A 105 29.14 -16.99 0.68
C ASP A 105 28.09 -16.70 1.76
N ILE A 106 26.90 -17.27 1.58
CA ILE A 106 25.73 -17.01 2.41
C ILE A 106 25.61 -18.12 3.44
N ASN A 107 25.78 -17.76 4.72
CA ASN A 107 25.56 -18.67 5.83
C ASN A 107 24.09 -18.65 6.26
N PHE A 108 23.49 -19.83 6.33
CA PHE A 108 22.09 -19.99 6.67
C PHE A 108 21.90 -21.10 7.70
N THR A 109 20.99 -20.87 8.63
CA THR A 109 20.65 -21.77 9.73
C THR A 109 19.17 -22.07 9.73
N VAL A 110 18.83 -23.31 10.08
CA VAL A 110 17.47 -23.78 10.26
C VAL A 110 17.38 -24.64 11.50
N THR A 111 16.32 -24.44 12.28
CA THR A 111 16.06 -25.19 13.51
C THR A 111 14.75 -25.94 13.37
N TYR A 112 14.81 -27.26 13.45
CA TYR A 112 13.62 -28.11 13.47
C TYR A 112 13.41 -28.73 14.84
N ALA A 113 12.14 -28.90 15.22
CA ALA A 113 11.73 -29.62 16.40
C ALA A 113 10.89 -30.85 16.03
N VAL A 114 10.98 -31.88 16.87
CA VAL A 114 10.16 -33.10 16.81
C VAL A 114 9.61 -33.42 18.19
N GLU A 115 8.60 -34.29 18.24
CA GLU A 115 8.02 -34.78 19.49
C GLU A 115 9.02 -35.66 20.26
N ALA A 116 8.89 -35.69 21.59
CA ALA A 116 9.75 -36.52 22.42
C ALA A 116 9.69 -38.00 21.98
N GLY A 117 10.84 -38.58 21.64
CA GLY A 117 10.97 -39.96 21.18
C GLY A 117 11.06 -40.16 19.66
N GLU A 118 10.83 -39.13 18.84
CA GLU A 118 11.13 -39.15 17.40
C GLU A 118 12.56 -38.68 17.14
N GLU A 119 13.24 -39.22 16.12
CA GLU A 119 14.62 -38.82 15.80
C GLU A 119 14.64 -37.68 14.76
N LEU A 120 15.47 -36.66 15.01
CA LEU A 120 15.73 -35.59 14.06
C LEU A 120 16.72 -36.06 12.99
N VAL A 121 16.25 -36.03 11.75
CA VAL A 121 17.02 -36.31 10.55
C VAL A 121 17.46 -34.99 9.91
N THR A 122 18.68 -35.00 9.39
CA THR A 122 19.27 -33.87 8.67
C THR A 122 18.36 -33.42 7.52
N PRO A 123 17.98 -32.14 7.46
CA PRO A 123 17.13 -31.62 6.39
C PRO A 123 17.87 -31.59 5.06
N LYS A 124 17.14 -31.78 3.95
CA LYS A 124 17.69 -31.63 2.60
C LYS A 124 17.59 -30.17 2.16
N VAL A 125 18.72 -29.56 1.84
CA VAL A 125 18.79 -28.18 1.33
C VAL A 125 18.98 -28.21 -0.17
N GLU A 126 18.23 -27.39 -0.88
CA GLU A 126 18.28 -27.31 -2.34
C GLU A 126 18.03 -25.87 -2.80
N VAL A 127 18.80 -25.41 -3.79
CA VAL A 127 18.51 -24.19 -4.55
C VAL A 127 17.75 -24.61 -5.80
N PRO A 128 16.41 -24.55 -5.80
CA PRO A 128 15.63 -25.04 -6.91
C PRO A 128 15.75 -24.11 -8.12
N ARG A 129 15.64 -24.69 -9.32
CA ARG A 129 15.54 -23.92 -10.56
C ARG A 129 14.16 -23.27 -10.68
N ARG A 130 13.97 -22.12 -10.00
CA ARG A 130 12.73 -21.32 -10.03
C ARG A 130 12.90 -20.10 -10.92
N ARG A 131 11.87 -19.81 -11.73
CA ARG A 131 11.79 -18.56 -12.47
C ARG A 131 11.32 -17.45 -11.52
N PRO A 132 11.99 -16.30 -11.47
CA PRO A 132 11.47 -15.15 -10.73
C PRO A 132 10.14 -14.70 -11.35
N GLY A 133 9.12 -14.53 -10.51
CA GLY A 133 7.89 -13.88 -10.90
C GLY A 133 6.81 -14.70 -11.61
N THR A 134 5.80 -13.98 -12.08
CA THR A 134 4.63 -14.51 -12.79
C THR A 134 4.41 -13.71 -14.07
N GLY A 135 4.24 -14.38 -15.21
CA GLY A 135 3.96 -13.72 -16.50
C GLY A 135 5.20 -13.56 -17.38
N MET A 136 5.24 -12.46 -18.14
CA MET A 136 6.16 -12.29 -19.28
C MET A 136 7.65 -12.15 -18.89
N ALA A 137 7.98 -11.59 -17.72
CA ALA A 137 9.39 -11.50 -17.28
C ALA A 137 10.05 -12.87 -17.04
N ALA A 138 9.27 -13.88 -16.65
CA ALA A 138 9.75 -15.25 -16.47
C ALA A 138 10.17 -15.92 -17.80
N ALA A 139 9.84 -15.33 -18.96
CA ALA A 139 10.25 -15.82 -20.27
C ALA A 139 11.62 -15.27 -20.74
N ILE A 140 12.09 -14.16 -20.15
CA ILE A 140 13.34 -13.50 -20.54
C ILE A 140 14.53 -13.98 -19.71
N VAL A 141 14.30 -14.43 -18.46
CA VAL A 141 15.36 -14.88 -17.56
C VAL A 141 15.98 -16.18 -18.07
N THR A 142 17.25 -16.12 -18.49
CA THR A 142 18.05 -17.26 -18.94
C THR A 142 18.90 -17.87 -17.82
N ASP A 143 19.36 -17.03 -16.89
CA ASP A 143 20.31 -17.41 -15.84
C ASP A 143 19.57 -17.73 -14.53
N PHE A 144 19.79 -18.93 -14.00
CA PHE A 144 19.14 -19.39 -12.77
C PHE A 144 20.16 -19.48 -11.64
N ALA A 145 19.77 -19.07 -10.44
CA ALA A 145 20.64 -19.20 -9.25
C ALA A 145 21.14 -20.64 -9.03
N ALA A 146 20.31 -21.64 -9.36
CA ALA A 146 20.66 -23.05 -9.27
C ALA A 146 21.86 -23.44 -10.16
N ASP A 147 22.11 -22.72 -11.25
CA ASP A 147 23.23 -23.00 -12.15
C ASP A 147 24.58 -22.48 -11.58
N TYR A 148 24.54 -21.63 -10.55
CA TYR A 148 25.72 -21.00 -9.93
C TYR A 148 25.83 -21.23 -8.41
N ALA A 149 24.87 -21.94 -7.80
CA ALA A 149 24.84 -22.13 -6.36
C ALA A 149 25.42 -23.48 -5.95
N LEU A 150 26.50 -23.45 -5.15
CA LEU A 150 27.03 -24.62 -4.45
C LEU A 150 26.54 -24.60 -3.00
N VAL A 151 25.70 -25.59 -2.67
CA VAL A 151 25.13 -25.75 -1.33
C VAL A 151 25.99 -26.74 -0.54
N SER A 152 26.46 -26.36 0.65
CA SER A 152 27.15 -27.28 1.55
C SER A 152 26.19 -28.28 2.20
N GLU A 153 26.69 -29.44 2.61
CA GLU A 153 25.91 -30.33 3.47
C GLU A 153 25.60 -29.64 4.81
N PRO A 154 24.38 -29.83 5.38
CA PRO A 154 24.03 -29.20 6.65
C PRO A 154 24.79 -29.83 7.82
N VAL A 155 25.46 -28.99 8.59
CA VAL A 155 26.23 -29.39 9.78
C VAL A 155 25.43 -29.05 11.04
N LEU A 156 25.33 -30.01 11.96
CA LEU A 156 24.68 -29.79 13.25
C LEU A 156 25.48 -28.79 14.10
N VAL A 157 24.85 -27.71 14.53
CA VAL A 157 25.48 -26.64 15.34
C VAL A 157 25.04 -26.70 16.80
N SER A 158 23.76 -26.99 17.04
CA SER A 158 23.22 -27.08 18.39
C SER A 158 22.08 -28.09 18.45
N SER A 159 21.86 -28.62 19.65
CA SER A 159 20.73 -29.48 19.97
C SER A 159 20.17 -29.03 21.31
N ASN A 160 18.85 -28.89 21.40
CA ASN A 160 18.14 -28.60 22.64
C ASN A 160 17.18 -29.75 22.95
N GLN A 161 17.27 -30.32 24.15
CA GLN A 161 16.45 -31.47 24.55
C GLN A 161 15.03 -31.09 24.97
N ASP A 162 14.81 -29.83 25.39
CA ASP A 162 13.53 -29.37 25.91
C ASP A 162 13.08 -28.11 25.16
N VAL A 163 12.13 -28.30 24.25
CA VAL A 163 11.50 -27.24 23.47
C VAL A 163 10.01 -27.48 23.39
N THR A 164 9.25 -26.42 23.65
CA THR A 164 7.81 -26.37 23.36
C THR A 164 7.61 -25.69 22.00
N TYR A 165 6.86 -26.33 21.11
CA TYR A 165 6.60 -25.82 19.76
C TYR A 165 5.16 -26.06 19.33
N ILE A 166 4.72 -25.31 18.31
CA ILE A 166 3.37 -25.40 17.78
C ILE A 166 3.40 -26.14 16.44
N GLU A 167 2.77 -27.31 16.38
CA GLU A 167 2.54 -28.04 15.13
C GLU A 167 1.21 -27.59 14.51
N LYS A 168 1.24 -27.04 13.29
CA LYS A 168 0.03 -26.70 12.54
C LYS A 168 -0.43 -27.88 11.69
N ARG A 169 -1.58 -28.47 12.02
CA ARG A 169 -2.27 -29.49 11.20
C ARG A 169 -3.54 -28.92 10.60
N GLY A 170 -3.42 -28.35 9.40
CA GLY A 170 -4.52 -27.65 8.74
C GLY A 170 -4.91 -26.39 9.53
N ARG A 171 -6.12 -26.37 10.10
CA ARG A 171 -6.61 -25.25 10.93
C ARG A 171 -6.36 -25.45 12.44
N ARG A 172 -5.88 -26.62 12.87
CA ARG A 172 -5.61 -26.90 14.29
C ARG A 172 -4.14 -26.60 14.59
N GLU A 173 -3.91 -25.82 15.63
CA GLU A 173 -2.59 -25.58 16.22
C GLU A 173 -2.52 -26.46 17.49
N VAL A 174 -1.51 -27.31 17.57
CA VAL A 174 -1.29 -28.20 18.73
C VAL A 174 0.06 -27.87 19.32
N GLU A 175 0.08 -27.51 20.60
CA GLU A 175 1.30 -27.33 21.36
C GLU A 175 1.88 -28.70 21.74
N LYS A 176 3.17 -28.89 21.46
CA LYS A 176 3.89 -30.13 21.73
C LYS A 176 5.20 -29.83 22.43
N GLN A 177 5.67 -30.81 23.20
CA GLN A 177 6.99 -30.80 23.80
C GLN A 177 7.87 -31.84 23.12
N GLY A 178 9.14 -31.52 22.98
CA GLY A 178 10.15 -32.44 22.48
C GLY A 178 11.50 -31.75 22.39
N HIS A 179 12.31 -32.14 21.42
CA HIS A 179 13.66 -31.63 21.25
C HIS A 179 13.83 -30.99 19.88
N SER A 180 14.83 -30.11 19.77
CA SER A 180 15.18 -29.43 18.52
C SER A 180 16.67 -29.55 18.21
N GLN A 181 16.98 -29.41 16.92
CA GLN A 181 18.35 -29.33 16.40
C GLN A 181 18.44 -28.19 15.42
N THR A 182 19.57 -27.49 15.46
CA THR A 182 19.90 -26.41 14.51
C THR A 182 21.00 -26.90 13.58
N TRP A 183 20.73 -26.83 12.29
CA TRP A 183 21.72 -27.08 11.24
C TRP A 183 22.14 -25.78 10.60
N SER A 184 23.42 -25.68 10.27
CA SER A 184 24.00 -24.59 9.48
C SER A 184 24.51 -25.14 8.15
N PHE A 185 24.32 -24.38 7.09
CA PHE A 185 24.84 -24.66 5.77
C PHE A 185 25.22 -23.35 5.09
N SER A 186 26.09 -23.42 4.09
CA SER A 186 26.45 -22.27 3.27
C SER A 186 26.04 -22.45 1.81
N ILE A 187 25.71 -21.34 1.16
CA ILE A 187 25.41 -21.26 -0.26
C ILE A 187 26.45 -20.34 -0.89
N ARG A 188 27.34 -20.93 -1.69
CA ARG A 188 28.44 -20.21 -2.34
C ARG A 188 28.16 -20.02 -3.82
N TYR A 189 28.57 -18.87 -4.36
CA TYR A 189 28.54 -18.62 -5.80
C TYR A 189 29.72 -19.31 -6.48
N ASP A 190 29.44 -20.11 -7.49
CA ASP A 190 30.43 -20.83 -8.30
C ASP A 190 30.65 -20.16 -9.66
N GLY A 191 31.92 -19.93 -10.00
CA GLY A 191 32.33 -19.32 -11.27
C GLY A 191 32.17 -17.80 -11.34
N ALA A 192 32.23 -17.27 -12.57
CA ALA A 192 32.27 -15.83 -12.90
C ALA A 192 31.00 -15.37 -13.66
N GLY A 193 29.84 -15.92 -13.31
CA GLY A 193 28.57 -15.62 -13.96
C GLY A 193 27.98 -14.24 -13.64
N PRO A 194 26.79 -13.92 -14.16
CA PRO A 194 26.11 -12.66 -13.91
C PRO A 194 25.59 -12.56 -12.48
N GLU A 195 25.34 -11.34 -12.01
CA GLU A 195 24.56 -11.13 -10.80
C GLU A 195 23.12 -11.64 -10.97
N ILE A 196 22.63 -12.37 -9.98
CA ILE A 196 21.29 -12.95 -9.97
C ILE A 196 20.48 -12.26 -8.87
N ALA A 197 19.37 -11.64 -9.27
CA ALA A 197 18.55 -10.83 -8.37
C ALA A 197 17.88 -11.64 -7.24
N THR A 198 17.59 -12.92 -7.48
CA THR A 198 16.88 -13.77 -6.52
C THR A 198 17.56 -15.13 -6.35
N LEU A 199 17.83 -15.51 -5.10
CA LEU A 199 18.33 -16.83 -4.72
C LEU A 199 17.20 -17.66 -4.08
N PRO A 200 16.38 -18.39 -4.84
CA PRO A 200 15.38 -19.26 -4.26
C PRO A 200 16.03 -20.37 -3.42
N LEU A 201 15.45 -20.66 -2.27
CA LEU A 201 15.95 -21.70 -1.36
C LEU A 201 14.80 -22.57 -0.88
N THR A 202 15.01 -23.88 -0.86
CA THR A 202 14.10 -24.84 -0.27
C THR A 202 14.83 -25.74 0.70
N VAL A 203 14.23 -25.93 1.87
CA VAL A 203 14.70 -26.88 2.88
C VAL A 203 13.57 -27.87 3.13
N GLU A 204 13.81 -29.13 2.79
CA GLU A 204 12.88 -30.24 2.98
C GLU A 204 13.27 -31.07 4.20
N ALA A 205 12.36 -31.19 5.15
CA ALA A 205 12.51 -32.07 6.30
C ALA A 205 11.60 -33.32 6.16
N PRO A 206 12.00 -34.47 6.75
CA PRO A 206 11.14 -35.63 6.88
C PRO A 206 9.85 -35.33 7.67
N ARG A 207 8.88 -36.26 7.58
CA ARG A 207 7.61 -36.12 8.31
C ARG A 207 7.88 -36.13 9.82
N GLY A 208 7.14 -35.31 10.57
CA GLY A 208 7.27 -35.17 12.02
C GLY A 208 8.05 -33.93 12.45
N GLN A 209 9.01 -33.48 11.63
CA GLN A 209 9.82 -32.30 11.94
C GLN A 209 9.11 -31.00 11.57
N VAL A 210 9.05 -30.07 12.52
CA VAL A 210 8.46 -28.74 12.34
C VAL A 210 9.57 -27.69 12.39
N LEU A 211 9.63 -26.81 11.38
CA LEU A 211 10.53 -25.66 11.42
C LEU A 211 10.07 -24.69 12.51
N ILE A 212 10.93 -24.41 13.48
CA ILE A 212 10.63 -23.50 14.59
C ILE A 212 11.40 -22.19 14.52
N ASP A 213 12.59 -22.20 13.91
CA ASP A 213 13.44 -21.02 13.76
C ASP A 213 14.35 -21.16 12.54
N SER A 214 14.82 -20.03 12.01
CA SER A 214 15.70 -19.97 10.85
C SER A 214 16.32 -18.58 10.73
N THR A 215 17.47 -18.45 10.06
CA THR A 215 18.15 -17.15 9.87
C THR A 215 17.21 -16.07 9.36
N LEU A 216 16.36 -16.41 8.40
CA LEU A 216 15.29 -15.55 7.90
C LEU A 216 14.00 -16.36 7.86
N ALA A 217 12.87 -15.79 8.27
CA ALA A 217 11.60 -16.51 8.20
C ALA A 217 11.24 -16.95 6.77
N PRO A 218 10.68 -18.16 6.57
CA PRO A 218 10.32 -18.67 5.25
C PRO A 218 9.18 -17.85 4.63
N SER A 219 9.26 -17.64 3.31
CA SER A 219 8.19 -16.97 2.55
C SER A 219 6.91 -17.81 2.51
N LYS A 220 7.05 -19.13 2.45
CA LYS A 220 5.92 -20.06 2.46
C LYS A 220 6.33 -21.46 2.93
N MET A 221 5.33 -22.19 3.43
CA MET A 221 5.47 -23.59 3.79
C MET A 221 4.71 -24.45 2.78
N GLU A 222 5.43 -25.29 2.05
CA GLU A 222 4.88 -26.19 1.03
C GLU A 222 4.73 -27.62 1.58
N ARG A 223 4.04 -28.49 0.82
CA ARG A 223 3.86 -29.93 1.13
C ARG A 223 3.39 -30.20 2.57
N ARG A 224 2.42 -29.42 3.07
CA ARG A 224 1.88 -29.48 4.44
C ARG A 224 2.93 -29.22 5.54
N GLY A 225 3.79 -28.24 5.35
CA GLY A 225 4.77 -27.83 6.37
C GLY A 225 6.12 -28.53 6.29
N ARG A 226 6.28 -29.48 5.35
CA ARG A 226 7.52 -30.26 5.19
C ARG A 226 8.63 -29.52 4.45
N VAL A 227 8.25 -28.60 3.57
CA VAL A 227 9.20 -27.85 2.75
C VAL A 227 9.08 -26.38 3.11
N ALA A 228 10.09 -25.86 3.78
CA ALA A 228 10.23 -24.43 3.98
C ALA A 228 10.84 -23.83 2.71
N ALA A 229 10.20 -22.80 2.18
CA ALA A 229 10.62 -22.16 0.94
C ALA A 229 10.81 -20.66 1.13
N TRP A 230 11.95 -20.17 0.67
CA TRP A 230 12.28 -18.77 0.55
C TRP A 230 12.29 -18.40 -0.92
N ASP A 231 11.55 -17.35 -1.29
CA ASP A 231 11.59 -16.87 -2.67
C ASP A 231 12.94 -16.19 -2.98
N ASN A 232 13.59 -15.63 -1.96
CA ASN A 232 14.95 -15.11 -2.03
C ASN A 232 15.65 -15.27 -0.67
N ALA A 233 16.75 -16.02 -0.61
CA ALA A 233 17.56 -16.25 0.59
C ALA A 233 18.52 -15.09 0.91
N ALA A 234 18.81 -14.22 -0.07
CA ALA A 234 19.58 -12.98 0.13
C ALA A 234 18.79 -11.77 -0.40
N PRO A 235 17.67 -11.40 0.25
CA PRO A 235 16.77 -10.36 -0.27
C PRO A 235 17.21 -8.92 0.02
N GLY A 236 18.13 -8.69 0.96
CA GLY A 236 18.37 -7.35 1.48
C GLY A 236 17.17 -6.77 2.24
N PHE A 237 17.37 -5.70 2.99
CA PHE A 237 16.31 -5.10 3.80
C PHE A 237 15.08 -4.65 2.98
N ILE A 238 15.30 -3.88 1.91
CA ILE A 238 14.23 -3.36 1.03
C ILE A 238 13.62 -4.50 0.22
N GLY A 239 14.43 -5.40 -0.34
CA GLY A 239 13.92 -6.53 -1.11
C GLY A 239 13.12 -7.52 -0.27
N TYR A 240 13.34 -7.57 1.04
CA TYR A 240 12.55 -8.36 1.98
C TYR A 240 11.25 -7.66 2.39
N VAL A 241 11.33 -6.44 2.93
CA VAL A 241 10.17 -5.72 3.50
C VAL A 241 9.24 -5.20 2.40
N PHE A 242 9.81 -4.63 1.35
CA PHE A 242 9.08 -4.01 0.23
C PHE A 242 9.11 -4.87 -1.02
N LYS A 243 9.18 -6.20 -0.85
CA LYS A 243 9.21 -7.18 -1.95
C LYS A 243 8.17 -6.87 -3.02
N SER A 244 6.90 -6.69 -2.64
CA SER A 244 5.79 -6.38 -3.55
C SER A 244 6.05 -5.14 -4.42
N TYR A 245 6.68 -4.11 -3.85
CA TYR A 245 6.99 -2.87 -4.55
C TYR A 245 8.17 -3.04 -5.51
N VAL A 246 9.25 -3.67 -5.06
CA VAL A 246 10.42 -3.97 -5.90
C VAL A 246 9.99 -4.84 -7.09
N ARG A 247 9.19 -5.87 -6.80
CA ARG A 247 8.66 -6.82 -7.77
C ARG A 247 7.90 -6.16 -8.92
N VAL A 248 7.08 -5.16 -8.63
CA VAL A 248 6.31 -4.45 -9.68
C VAL A 248 7.24 -3.76 -10.68
N TYR A 249 8.37 -3.21 -10.23
CA TYR A 249 9.33 -2.55 -11.11
C TYR A 249 10.24 -3.52 -11.86
N THR A 250 10.67 -4.61 -11.21
CA THR A 250 11.64 -5.56 -11.77
C THR A 250 10.99 -6.63 -12.65
N GLU A 251 9.78 -7.08 -12.33
CA GLU A 251 9.09 -8.15 -13.06
C GLU A 251 8.09 -7.65 -14.11
N SER A 252 7.70 -6.37 -14.10
CA SER A 252 6.76 -5.83 -15.10
C SER A 252 7.52 -5.25 -16.29
N VAL A 253 8.09 -6.09 -17.16
CA VAL A 253 8.87 -5.66 -18.35
C VAL A 253 8.29 -6.19 -19.67
N SER A 254 8.47 -5.43 -20.74
CA SER A 254 8.09 -5.81 -22.12
C SER A 254 9.05 -6.85 -22.70
N LEU A 255 8.53 -7.90 -23.35
CA LEU A 255 9.35 -8.93 -24.02
C LEU A 255 10.19 -8.35 -25.17
N ASP A 256 9.60 -7.46 -25.96
CA ASP A 256 10.24 -6.97 -27.18
C ASP A 256 11.34 -5.95 -26.90
N THR A 257 11.19 -5.18 -25.82
CA THR A 257 12.05 -4.01 -25.55
C THR A 257 12.79 -4.06 -24.23
N GLY A 258 12.45 -4.97 -23.32
CA GLY A 258 13.00 -5.04 -21.95
C GLY A 258 12.63 -3.85 -21.05
N LYS A 259 11.83 -2.89 -21.53
CA LYS A 259 11.46 -1.68 -20.77
C LYS A 259 10.40 -1.98 -19.70
N SER A 260 10.46 -1.24 -18.60
CA SER A 260 9.45 -1.30 -17.53
C SER A 260 8.06 -0.87 -18.03
N LEU A 261 7.11 -1.81 -18.00
CA LEU A 261 5.71 -1.58 -18.30
C LEU A 261 5.06 -0.70 -17.24
N PHE A 262 5.41 -0.89 -15.96
CA PHE A 262 4.82 -0.13 -14.87
C PHE A 262 5.11 1.38 -14.99
N MET A 263 6.35 1.76 -15.32
CA MET A 263 6.68 3.16 -15.58
C MET A 263 5.93 3.70 -16.80
N SER A 264 5.81 2.91 -17.85
CA SER A 264 5.06 3.29 -19.06
C SER A 264 3.57 3.52 -18.75
N TRP A 265 2.95 2.62 -17.97
CA TRP A 265 1.56 2.78 -17.52
C TRP A 265 1.37 4.01 -16.64
N THR A 266 2.33 4.27 -15.75
CA THR A 266 2.30 5.43 -14.86
C THR A 266 2.37 6.73 -15.67
N ILE A 267 3.32 6.84 -16.59
CA ILE A 267 3.47 8.01 -17.46
C ILE A 267 2.23 8.20 -18.34
N ASN A 268 1.72 7.13 -18.96
CA ASN A 268 0.49 7.18 -19.75
C ASN A 268 -0.70 7.66 -18.91
N SER A 269 -0.82 7.17 -17.67
CA SER A 269 -1.88 7.58 -16.75
C SER A 269 -1.78 9.06 -16.39
N PHE A 270 -0.57 9.55 -16.08
CA PHE A 270 -0.33 10.98 -15.82
C PHE A 270 -0.68 11.84 -17.04
N PHE A 271 -0.23 11.45 -18.23
CA PHE A 271 -0.52 12.15 -19.47
C PHE A 271 -2.03 12.25 -19.74
N ILE A 272 -2.73 11.12 -19.63
CA ILE A 272 -4.19 11.06 -19.79
C ILE A 272 -4.90 11.90 -18.73
N ALA A 273 -4.48 11.79 -17.45
CA ALA A 273 -5.09 12.52 -16.35
C ALA A 273 -4.95 14.03 -16.52
N ILE A 274 -3.73 14.52 -16.80
CA ILE A 274 -3.46 15.95 -17.02
C ILE A 274 -4.24 16.47 -18.23
N GLY A 275 -4.17 15.77 -19.37
CA GLY A 275 -4.91 16.16 -20.57
C GLY A 275 -6.41 16.25 -20.33
N LYS A 276 -6.98 15.26 -19.63
CA LYS A 276 -8.38 15.25 -19.25
C LYS A 276 -8.76 16.39 -18.30
N VAL A 277 -7.93 16.67 -17.29
CA VAL A 277 -8.18 17.76 -16.33
C VAL A 277 -8.19 19.11 -17.05
N LEU A 278 -7.19 19.39 -17.90
CA LEU A 278 -7.09 20.66 -18.63
C LEU A 278 -8.30 20.90 -19.55
N LEU A 279 -8.65 19.90 -20.37
CA LEU A 279 -9.83 20.00 -21.23
C LEU A 279 -11.11 20.13 -20.40
N THR A 280 -11.20 19.40 -19.29
CA THR A 280 -12.38 19.45 -18.42
C THR A 280 -12.55 20.82 -17.80
N LEU A 281 -11.49 21.42 -17.27
CA LEU A 281 -11.53 22.76 -16.71
C LEU A 281 -11.89 23.78 -17.79
N PHE A 282 -11.27 23.71 -18.96
CA PHE A 282 -11.56 24.65 -20.05
C PHE A 282 -13.04 24.66 -20.42
N PHE A 283 -13.63 23.50 -20.73
CA PHE A 283 -15.03 23.40 -21.15
C PHE A 283 -16.01 23.58 -19.99
N ALA A 284 -15.72 23.04 -18.79
CA ALA A 284 -16.62 23.17 -17.64
C ALA A 284 -16.67 24.59 -17.10
N CYS A 285 -15.53 25.29 -17.05
CA CYS A 285 -15.50 26.69 -16.61
C CYS A 285 -16.22 27.59 -17.60
N THR A 286 -15.97 27.46 -18.90
CA THR A 286 -16.64 28.28 -19.93
C THR A 286 -18.14 28.03 -19.98
N ALA A 287 -18.58 26.77 -20.00
CA ALA A 287 -20.01 26.43 -20.00
C ALA A 287 -20.69 26.79 -18.66
N GLY A 288 -20.00 26.57 -17.54
CA GLY A 288 -20.50 26.89 -16.20
C GLY A 288 -20.67 28.40 -16.01
N TYR A 289 -19.69 29.20 -16.43
CA TYR A 289 -19.75 30.66 -16.42
C TYR A 289 -20.89 31.18 -17.30
N ALA A 290 -21.00 30.66 -18.53
CA ALA A 290 -22.06 31.02 -19.45
C ALA A 290 -23.46 30.78 -18.85
N LEU A 291 -23.68 29.62 -18.22
CA LEU A 291 -24.96 29.29 -17.59
C LEU A 291 -25.23 30.04 -16.28
N ALA A 292 -24.19 30.49 -15.57
CA ALA A 292 -24.31 31.21 -14.31
C ALA A 292 -24.50 32.73 -14.51
N ARG A 293 -23.85 33.30 -15.52
CA ARG A 293 -23.73 34.77 -15.69
C ARG A 293 -24.44 35.31 -16.92
N LEU A 294 -24.37 34.61 -18.05
CA LEU A 294 -24.91 35.13 -19.30
C LEU A 294 -26.42 34.90 -19.35
N LYS A 295 -27.16 35.96 -19.67
CA LYS A 295 -28.61 35.90 -19.89
C LYS A 295 -28.86 35.69 -21.38
N PHE A 296 -29.09 34.46 -21.79
CA PHE A 296 -29.44 34.13 -23.18
C PHE A 296 -30.75 33.34 -23.28
N THR A 297 -31.45 33.51 -24.40
CA THR A 297 -32.70 32.80 -24.68
C THR A 297 -32.44 31.31 -24.75
N GLY A 298 -33.16 30.52 -23.94
CA GLY A 298 -33.00 29.06 -23.89
C GLY A 298 -32.06 28.53 -22.79
N ALA A 299 -31.42 29.40 -21.99
CA ALA A 299 -30.52 28.98 -20.90
C ALA A 299 -31.16 27.96 -19.93
N ARG A 300 -32.45 28.14 -19.59
CA ARG A 300 -33.20 27.20 -18.73
C ARG A 300 -33.40 25.83 -19.39
N ALA A 301 -33.62 25.80 -20.70
CA ALA A 301 -33.79 24.56 -21.45
C ALA A 301 -32.46 23.80 -21.57
N VAL A 302 -31.36 24.51 -21.86
CA VAL A 302 -30.00 23.93 -21.88
C VAL A 302 -29.65 23.36 -20.50
N PHE A 303 -29.94 24.11 -19.43
CA PHE A 303 -29.72 23.64 -18.06
C PHE A 303 -30.56 22.41 -17.72
N ALA A 304 -31.84 22.39 -18.10
CA ALA A 304 -32.72 21.23 -17.89
C ALA A 304 -32.23 19.99 -18.67
N PHE A 305 -31.81 20.17 -19.92
CA PHE A 305 -31.23 19.10 -20.74
C PHE A 305 -29.94 18.54 -20.12
N MET A 306 -29.09 19.42 -19.59
CA MET A 306 -27.88 19.05 -18.87
C MET A 306 -28.18 18.25 -17.60
N LEU A 307 -29.25 18.57 -16.85
CA LEU A 307 -29.66 17.76 -15.70
C LEU A 307 -30.21 16.40 -16.15
N PHE A 308 -30.98 16.36 -17.23
CA PHE A 308 -31.51 15.12 -17.78
C PHE A 308 -30.40 14.17 -18.25
N SER A 309 -29.35 14.66 -18.92
CA SER A 309 -28.23 13.82 -19.34
C SER A 309 -27.47 13.20 -18.17
N MET A 310 -27.47 13.82 -16.98
CA MET A 310 -26.88 13.23 -15.77
C MET A 310 -27.66 12.02 -15.25
N MET A 311 -28.93 11.88 -15.62
CA MET A 311 -29.75 10.73 -15.23
C MET A 311 -29.46 9.49 -16.09
N ILE A 312 -28.74 9.64 -17.21
CA ILE A 312 -28.41 8.53 -18.09
C ILE A 312 -27.23 7.74 -17.50
N PRO A 313 -27.40 6.44 -17.19
CA PRO A 313 -26.32 5.62 -16.68
C PRO A 313 -25.24 5.40 -17.75
N GLY A 314 -23.98 5.64 -17.39
CA GLY A 314 -22.85 5.52 -18.32
C GLY A 314 -22.65 4.12 -18.93
N GLN A 315 -23.17 3.08 -18.27
CA GLN A 315 -23.12 1.71 -18.78
C GLN A 315 -23.93 1.55 -20.09
N VAL A 316 -25.01 2.31 -20.25
CA VAL A 316 -25.88 2.25 -21.44
C VAL A 316 -25.23 2.94 -22.65
N THR A 317 -24.39 3.95 -22.41
CA THR A 317 -23.69 4.67 -23.49
C THR A 317 -22.37 4.03 -23.90
N PHE A 318 -21.91 3.00 -23.18
CA PHE A 318 -20.59 2.39 -23.40
C PHE A 318 -20.42 1.81 -24.81
N ILE A 319 -21.39 1.02 -25.30
CA ILE A 319 -21.32 0.39 -26.62
C ILE A 319 -21.35 1.46 -27.72
N SER A 320 -22.25 2.43 -27.62
CA SER A 320 -22.37 3.51 -28.60
C SER A 320 -21.09 4.34 -28.67
N ASN A 321 -20.51 4.72 -27.53
CA ASN A 321 -19.25 5.46 -27.48
C ASN A 321 -18.11 4.66 -28.11
N TYR A 322 -18.03 3.35 -27.84
CA TYR A 322 -17.02 2.48 -28.45
C TYR A 322 -17.13 2.49 -29.98
N LEU A 323 -18.34 2.36 -30.54
CA LEU A 323 -18.56 2.39 -31.99
C LEU A 323 -18.16 3.74 -32.60
N ILE A 324 -18.52 4.84 -31.95
CA ILE A 324 -18.11 6.19 -32.39
C ILE A 324 -16.58 6.30 -32.42
N TYR A 325 -15.89 5.92 -31.34
CA TYR A 325 -14.42 5.98 -31.27
C TYR A 325 -13.75 5.05 -32.29
N LYS A 326 -14.39 3.92 -32.63
CA LYS A 326 -13.96 3.04 -33.72
C LYS A 326 -14.02 3.76 -35.07
N ASP A 327 -15.16 4.35 -35.38
CA ASP A 327 -15.41 4.94 -36.69
C ASP A 327 -14.56 6.19 -36.95
N ILE A 328 -14.25 6.95 -35.90
CA ILE A 328 -13.33 8.10 -35.99
C ILE A 328 -11.85 7.72 -35.83
N GLY A 329 -11.53 6.43 -35.70
CA GLY A 329 -10.15 5.93 -35.68
C GLY A 329 -9.36 6.27 -34.41
N LEU A 330 -10.02 6.58 -33.30
CA LEU A 330 -9.36 6.93 -32.02
C LEU A 330 -9.13 5.74 -31.10
N LEU A 331 -9.65 4.55 -31.43
CA LEU A 331 -9.43 3.35 -30.62
C LEU A 331 -7.93 3.07 -30.40
N ASN A 332 -7.62 2.55 -29.22
CA ASN A 332 -6.25 2.26 -28.78
C ASN A 332 -5.31 3.47 -28.76
N THR A 333 -5.85 4.69 -28.68
CA THR A 333 -5.06 5.91 -28.46
C THR A 333 -5.40 6.56 -27.12
N PRO A 334 -4.46 7.26 -26.46
CA PRO A 334 -4.76 8.07 -25.26
C PRO A 334 -5.85 9.11 -25.51
N TRP A 335 -5.97 9.59 -26.76
CA TRP A 335 -6.96 10.58 -27.16
C TRP A 335 -8.40 10.08 -27.02
N ALA A 336 -8.68 8.78 -27.19
CA ALA A 336 -10.03 8.26 -26.93
C ALA A 336 -10.49 8.51 -25.48
N VAL A 337 -9.57 8.47 -24.52
CA VAL A 337 -9.88 8.70 -23.10
C VAL A 337 -9.88 10.19 -22.77
N ILE A 338 -8.94 10.95 -23.33
CA ILE A 338 -8.81 12.40 -23.10
C ILE A 338 -10.01 13.17 -23.70
N THR A 339 -10.46 12.76 -24.89
CA THR A 339 -11.57 13.38 -25.62
C THR A 339 -12.93 12.82 -25.23
N ALA A 340 -13.02 11.93 -24.25
CA ALA A 340 -14.28 11.63 -23.58
C ALA A 340 -14.66 12.86 -22.71
N VAL A 341 -15.17 13.89 -23.39
CA VAL A 341 -15.31 15.27 -22.88
C VAL A 341 -16.28 15.35 -21.70
N VAL A 342 -16.10 16.43 -20.93
CA VAL A 342 -16.89 16.98 -19.82
C VAL A 342 -18.30 16.44 -19.70
N ALA A 343 -18.53 15.67 -18.63
CA ALA A 343 -19.88 15.32 -18.27
C ALA A 343 -20.62 16.55 -17.69
N SER A 344 -21.93 16.52 -17.82
CA SER A 344 -22.83 17.55 -17.33
C SER A 344 -22.63 17.91 -15.85
N GLY A 345 -22.12 16.96 -15.04
CA GLY A 345 -21.81 17.18 -13.63
C GLY A 345 -20.69 18.21 -13.37
N GLN A 346 -19.60 18.20 -14.15
CA GLN A 346 -18.52 19.17 -13.95
C GLN A 346 -18.98 20.60 -14.29
N VAL A 347 -19.78 20.76 -15.35
CA VAL A 347 -20.39 22.06 -15.71
C VAL A 347 -21.31 22.54 -14.60
N LEU A 348 -22.11 21.65 -14.01
CA LEU A 348 -23.01 21.97 -12.89
C LEU A 348 -22.23 22.50 -11.68
N ILE A 349 -21.14 21.83 -11.30
CA ILE A 349 -20.29 22.26 -10.18
C ILE A 349 -19.71 23.65 -10.46
N MET A 350 -19.18 23.90 -11.67
CA MET A 350 -18.64 25.21 -12.03
C MET A 350 -19.72 26.29 -12.03
N LYS A 351 -20.90 26.00 -12.58
CA LYS A 351 -22.06 26.91 -12.54
C LYS A 351 -22.42 27.30 -11.11
N GLN A 352 -22.57 26.31 -10.22
CA GLN A 352 -22.89 26.55 -8.80
C GLN A 352 -21.82 27.37 -8.11
N PHE A 353 -20.54 27.09 -8.40
CA PHE A 353 -19.43 27.86 -7.88
C PHE A 353 -19.50 29.33 -8.30
N PHE A 354 -19.68 29.61 -9.59
CA PHE A 354 -19.83 30.98 -10.08
C PHE A 354 -21.08 31.66 -9.50
N GLU A 355 -22.22 30.99 -9.40
CA GLU A 355 -23.45 31.54 -8.79
C GLU A 355 -23.24 32.02 -7.34
N ASN A 356 -22.33 31.41 -6.59
CA ASN A 356 -22.02 31.82 -5.21
C ASN A 356 -21.14 33.07 -5.12
N ILE A 357 -20.49 33.50 -6.20
CA ILE A 357 -19.69 34.73 -6.22
C ILE A 357 -20.64 35.94 -6.39
N PRO A 358 -20.53 37.00 -5.55
CA PRO A 358 -21.35 38.20 -5.68
C PRO A 358 -21.18 38.87 -7.05
N LYS A 359 -22.29 39.31 -7.65
CA LYS A 359 -22.28 39.90 -9.01
C LYS A 359 -21.67 41.30 -9.04
N GLU A 360 -21.73 41.98 -7.91
CA GLU A 360 -21.22 43.34 -7.72
C GLU A 360 -19.72 43.43 -8.02
N LEU A 361 -18.97 42.33 -7.80
CA LEU A 361 -17.55 42.25 -8.14
C LEU A 361 -17.31 42.31 -9.67
N GLU A 362 -18.17 41.64 -10.44
CA GLU A 362 -18.08 41.65 -11.90
C GLU A 362 -18.57 42.99 -12.47
N GLU A 363 -19.62 43.57 -11.89
CA GLU A 363 -20.12 44.89 -12.27
C GLU A 363 -19.07 45.99 -12.03
N ALA A 364 -18.36 45.95 -10.90
CA ALA A 364 -17.24 46.86 -10.63
C ALA A 364 -16.11 46.70 -11.67
N ALA A 365 -15.73 45.46 -12.00
CA ALA A 365 -14.70 45.21 -13.02
C ALA A 365 -15.10 45.73 -14.41
N ILE A 366 -16.37 45.63 -14.79
CA ILE A 366 -16.89 46.19 -16.05
C ILE A 366 -16.83 47.72 -16.03
N VAL A 367 -17.14 48.36 -14.90
CA VAL A 367 -16.99 49.82 -14.74
C VAL A 367 -15.53 50.25 -14.86
N ASP A 368 -14.59 49.44 -14.37
CA ASP A 368 -13.13 49.64 -14.53
C ASP A 368 -12.62 49.34 -15.95
N GLY A 369 -13.50 48.92 -16.87
CA GLY A 369 -13.19 48.72 -18.30
C GLY A 369 -12.91 47.27 -18.71
N ALA A 370 -13.15 46.28 -17.84
CA ALA A 370 -13.04 44.88 -18.20
C ALA A 370 -14.19 44.44 -19.14
N SER A 371 -13.88 43.55 -20.09
CA SER A 371 -14.87 42.85 -20.90
C SER A 371 -15.43 41.62 -20.18
N GLN A 372 -16.53 41.05 -20.69
CA GLN A 372 -17.10 39.79 -20.21
C GLN A 372 -16.34 38.53 -20.68
N LEU A 373 -15.30 38.71 -21.50
CA LEU A 373 -14.28 37.72 -21.86
C LEU A 373 -13.08 37.90 -20.94
#